data_AF-A0A1V0U928-F1
#
_entry.id   AF-A0A1V0U928-F1
#
_cell.length_a   1.000
_cell.length_b   1.000
_cell.length_c   1.000
_cell.angle_alpha   90.00
_cell.angle_beta   90.00
_cell.angle_gamma   90.00
#
_symmetry.space_group_name_H-M   'P 1'
#
loop_
_entity.id
_entity.type
_entity.pdbx_description
1 polymer ?
#
loop_
_entity_poly.entity_id
_entity_poly.type
_entity_poly.pdbx_seq_one_letter_code
_entity_poly.pdbx_strand_id
1 'polypeptide(L)'
;MAEILLCAGLNPDDPDAETVVVVVSEVPDDHERAAARLAACGYEGDGCFHLVQTDGWAERRLDGDVLTVDIVAHPVLLRGLEVDRAKFTARSSYAPSVLRLLRVEARVDPAAYARASEETVLLTVPPGTPAEDAVALVRSGEEWPLVLTPPGG
;
A
#
# COMPACT_ATOMS: atom_id res chain seq x y z
N MET A 1 -6.91 -9.45 -6.53
CA MET A 1 -7.93 -8.41 -6.39
C MET A 1 -7.51 -7.62 -5.17
N ALA A 2 -7.19 -6.35 -5.34
CA ALA A 2 -6.67 -5.56 -4.24
C ALA A 2 -7.77 -5.20 -3.22
N GLU A 3 -7.44 -5.27 -1.94
CA GLU A 3 -8.37 -5.05 -0.83
C GLU A 3 -7.78 -4.10 0.21
N ILE A 4 -8.63 -3.37 0.92
CA ILE A 4 -8.22 -2.52 2.05
C ILE A 4 -8.78 -3.10 3.34
N LEU A 5 -7.91 -3.23 4.33
CA LEU A 5 -8.27 -3.54 5.71
C LEU A 5 -7.84 -2.38 6.62
N LEU A 6 -8.60 -2.19 7.70
CA LEU A 6 -8.18 -1.36 8.82
C LEU A 6 -7.88 -2.31 9.99
N CYS A 7 -6.63 -2.31 10.46
CA CYS A 7 -6.16 -3.29 11.41
C CYS A 7 -5.29 -2.67 12.49
N ALA A 8 -5.59 -3.00 13.75
CA ALA A 8 -4.70 -2.78 14.88
C ALA A 8 -3.65 -3.91 15.03
N GLY A 9 -2.66 -3.66 15.89
CA GLY A 9 -1.64 -4.63 16.28
C GLY A 9 -0.55 -4.86 15.24
N LEU A 10 -0.37 -3.94 14.29
CA LEU A 10 0.70 -4.00 13.29
C LEU A 10 1.89 -3.10 13.63
N ASN A 11 1.66 -2.05 14.42
CA ASN A 11 2.73 -1.22 14.97
C ASN A 11 3.13 -1.77 16.36
N PRO A 12 4.37 -2.25 16.55
CA PRO A 12 4.82 -2.75 17.85
C PRO A 12 4.92 -1.65 18.91
N ASP A 13 5.16 -0.40 18.51
CA ASP A 13 5.26 0.74 19.42
C ASP A 13 3.89 1.28 19.86
N ASP A 14 2.86 1.07 19.03
CA ASP A 14 1.47 1.40 19.33
C ASP A 14 0.52 0.29 18.84
N PRO A 15 0.33 -0.78 19.63
CA PRO A 15 -0.49 -1.93 19.23
C PRO A 15 -1.96 -1.60 19.03
N ASP A 16 -2.46 -0.50 19.62
CA ASP A 16 -3.85 -0.07 19.52
C ASP A 16 -4.08 0.87 18.32
N ALA A 17 -3.01 1.36 17.68
CA ALA A 17 -3.12 2.17 16.48
C ALA A 17 -3.69 1.37 15.32
N GLU A 18 -4.79 1.88 14.76
CA GLU A 18 -5.33 1.37 13.50
C GLU A 18 -4.32 1.66 12.38
N THR A 19 -4.16 0.71 11.46
CA THR A 19 -3.28 0.86 10.30
C THR A 19 -4.07 0.51 9.06
N VAL A 20 -3.96 1.34 8.02
CA VAL A 20 -4.53 1.03 6.72
C VAL A 20 -3.61 0.04 6.02
N VAL A 21 -4.15 -1.14 5.73
CA VAL A 21 -3.47 -2.21 5.02
C VAL A 21 -4.08 -2.33 3.64
N VAL A 22 -3.25 -2.31 2.60
CA VAL A 22 -3.62 -2.68 1.24
C VAL A 22 -3.03 -4.06 0.96
N VAL A 23 -3.88 -5.02 0.61
CA VAL A 23 -3.43 -6.36 0.21
C VAL A 23 -3.54 -6.46 -1.31
N VAL A 24 -2.46 -6.89 -1.95
CA VAL A 24 -2.37 -7.10 -3.39
C VAL A 24 -1.84 -8.50 -3.69
N SER A 25 -2.07 -8.98 -4.90
CA SER A 25 -1.58 -10.27 -5.37
C SER A 25 -0.93 -10.14 -6.74
N GLU A 26 -0.03 -11.06 -7.07
CA GLU A 26 0.59 -11.13 -8.40
C GLU A 26 -0.33 -11.76 -9.46
N VAL A 27 -1.54 -11.24 -9.58
CA VAL A 27 -2.50 -11.65 -10.61
C VAL A 27 -2.10 -11.11 -12.00
N PRO A 28 -2.73 -11.59 -13.09
CA PRO A 28 -2.49 -11.08 -14.44
C PRO A 28 -2.80 -9.58 -14.62
N ASP A 29 -3.52 -8.94 -13.69
CA ASP A 29 -3.77 -7.50 -13.70
C ASP A 29 -2.47 -6.68 -13.57
N ASP A 30 -2.28 -5.71 -14.47
CA ASP A 30 -1.06 -4.92 -14.52
C ASP A 30 -0.95 -3.94 -13.34
N HIS A 31 -2.07 -3.44 -12.81
CA HIS A 31 -2.09 -2.46 -11.74
C HIS A 31 -1.70 -3.08 -10.40
N GLU A 32 -2.35 -4.19 -10.06
CA GLU A 32 -2.10 -4.94 -8.84
C GLU A 32 -0.69 -5.53 -8.83
N ARG A 33 -0.25 -6.10 -9.96
CA ARG A 33 1.11 -6.63 -10.10
C ARG A 33 2.18 -5.55 -9.99
N ALA A 34 1.95 -4.34 -10.52
CA ALA A 34 2.91 -3.25 -10.37
C ALA A 34 3.04 -2.78 -8.92
N ALA A 35 1.92 -2.73 -8.18
CA ALA A 35 1.94 -2.42 -6.75
C ALA A 35 2.67 -3.51 -5.95
N ALA A 36 2.36 -4.79 -6.20
CA ALA A 36 3.02 -5.93 -5.55
C ALA A 36 4.54 -5.90 -5.69
N ARG A 37 5.03 -5.51 -6.87
CA ARG A 37 6.46 -5.43 -7.17
C ARG A 37 7.20 -4.29 -6.46
N LEU A 38 6.50 -3.33 -5.86
CA LEU A 38 7.15 -2.23 -5.12
C LEU A 38 7.95 -2.74 -3.92
N ALA A 39 7.57 -3.88 -3.34
CA ALA A 39 8.30 -4.47 -2.21
C ALA A 39 9.76 -4.76 -2.56
N ALA A 40 10.06 -5.11 -3.81
CA ALA A 40 11.43 -5.35 -4.30
C ALA A 40 12.29 -4.06 -4.36
N CYS A 41 11.68 -2.88 -4.23
CA CYS A 41 12.37 -1.60 -4.15
C CYS A 41 12.43 -1.04 -2.72
N GLY A 42 11.83 -1.72 -1.74
CA GLY A 42 11.85 -1.29 -0.36
C GLY A 42 13.23 -1.46 0.28
N TYR A 43 13.57 -0.54 1.16
CA TYR A 43 14.74 -0.66 2.03
C TYR A 43 14.37 -1.40 3.31
N GLU A 44 15.18 -2.38 3.72
CA GLU A 44 14.98 -3.14 4.95
C GLU A 44 15.31 -2.30 6.19
N GLY A 45 14.35 -2.17 7.11
CA GLY A 45 14.51 -1.48 8.39
C GLY A 45 13.43 -1.90 9.39
N ASP A 46 13.77 -1.99 10.67
CA ASP A 46 12.83 -2.20 11.77
C ASP A 46 11.85 -3.39 11.58
N GLY A 47 12.29 -4.46 10.91
CA GLY A 47 11.47 -5.65 10.66
C GLY A 47 10.43 -5.48 9.55
N CYS A 48 10.60 -4.48 8.68
CA CYS A 48 9.77 -4.26 7.50
C CYS A 48 10.59 -3.70 6.33
N PHE A 49 9.93 -3.51 5.19
CA PHE A 49 10.48 -2.76 4.07
C PHE A 49 9.89 -1.36 4.04
N HIS A 50 10.69 -0.33 3.80
CA HIS A 50 10.22 1.03 3.61
C HIS A 50 10.42 1.48 2.17
N LEU A 51 9.37 1.99 1.54
CA LEU A 51 9.53 2.71 0.28
C LEU A 51 9.86 4.16 0.58
N VAL A 52 11.02 4.62 0.11
CA VAL A 52 11.38 6.04 0.19
C VAL A 52 10.40 6.88 -0.62
N GLN A 53 9.97 8.00 -0.04
CA GLN A 53 8.96 8.89 -0.61
C GLN A 53 9.34 9.45 -1.99
N THR A 54 10.64 9.56 -2.29
CA THR A 54 11.16 9.97 -3.61
C THR A 54 10.89 8.94 -4.71
N ASP A 55 10.54 7.72 -4.34
CA ASP A 55 10.29 6.60 -5.24
C ASP A 55 8.79 6.30 -5.36
N GLY A 56 8.04 6.43 -4.26
CA GLY A 56 6.59 6.29 -4.24
C GLY A 56 5.99 6.46 -2.85
N TRP A 57 4.67 6.53 -2.78
CA TRP A 57 3.92 6.72 -1.54
C TRP A 57 2.46 6.25 -1.69
N ALA A 58 1.69 6.34 -0.61
CA ALA A 58 0.25 6.10 -0.62
C ALA A 58 -0.53 7.41 -0.41
N GLU A 59 -1.49 7.68 -1.27
CA GLU A 59 -2.45 8.79 -1.11
C GLU A 59 -3.76 8.23 -0.59
N ARG A 60 -4.27 8.82 0.49
CA ARG A 60 -5.53 8.41 1.09
C ARG A 60 -6.55 9.52 1.02
N ARG A 61 -7.81 9.15 0.80
CA ARG A 61 -8.93 10.07 0.88
C ARG A 61 -10.16 9.33 1.39
N LEU A 62 -10.78 9.84 2.44
CA LEU A 62 -12.07 9.37 2.91
C LEU A 62 -13.18 10.30 2.40
N ASP A 63 -14.18 9.73 1.74
CA ASP A 63 -15.40 10.43 1.30
C ASP A 63 -16.62 9.70 1.90
N GLY A 64 -17.21 10.29 2.95
CA GLY A 64 -18.20 9.60 3.77
C GLY A 64 -17.59 8.40 4.49
N ASP A 65 -18.05 7.19 4.16
CA ASP A 65 -17.53 5.92 4.64
C ASP A 65 -16.62 5.20 3.63
N VAL A 66 -16.37 5.80 2.46
CA VAL A 66 -15.55 5.20 1.41
C VAL A 66 -14.12 5.72 1.48
N LEU A 67 -13.20 4.85 1.87
CA LEU A 67 -11.76 5.11 1.84
C LEU A 67 -11.21 4.72 0.47
N THR A 68 -10.63 5.69 -0.23
CA THR A 68 -9.80 5.47 -1.41
C THR A 68 -8.33 5.49 -1.01
N VAL A 69 -7.57 4.49 -1.45
CA VAL A 69 -6.11 4.46 -1.37
C VAL A 69 -5.54 4.35 -2.78
N ASP A 70 -4.74 5.35 -3.16
CA ASP A 70 -3.97 5.34 -4.41
C ASP A 70 -2.50 5.03 -4.07
N ILE A 71 -1.95 3.97 -4.65
CA ILE A 71 -0.50 3.70 -4.58
C ILE A 71 0.14 4.32 -5.81
N VAL A 72 1.12 5.18 -5.58
CA VAL A 72 1.75 5.97 -6.63
C VAL A 72 3.26 5.80 -6.60
N ALA A 73 3.90 5.86 -7.77
CA ALA A 73 5.35 5.73 -7.88
C ALA A 73 5.91 6.59 -9.01
N HIS A 74 7.14 7.05 -8.82
CA HIS A 74 7.86 7.78 -9.83
C HIS A 74 8.19 6.87 -11.03
N PRO A 75 8.04 7.34 -12.28
CA PRO A 75 8.34 6.54 -13.47
C PRO A 75 9.77 5.98 -13.53
N VAL A 76 10.73 6.59 -12.82
CA VAL A 76 12.13 6.13 -12.78
C VAL A 76 12.26 4.79 -12.06
N LEU A 77 11.51 4.59 -10.97
CA LEU A 77 11.50 3.36 -10.18
C LEU A 77 11.05 2.17 -11.02
N LEU A 78 10.00 2.38 -11.82
CA LEU A 78 9.36 1.33 -12.62
C LEU A 78 10.26 0.73 -13.69
N ARG A 79 11.35 1.42 -14.09
CA ARG A 79 12.32 0.89 -15.05
C ARG A 79 12.99 -0.39 -14.55
N GLY A 80 13.14 -0.55 -13.24
CA GLY A 80 13.74 -1.73 -12.63
C GLY A 80 12.78 -2.90 -12.38
N LEU A 81 11.47 -2.70 -12.54
CA LEU A 81 10.43 -3.64 -12.09
C LEU A 81 9.73 -4.40 -13.23
N GLU A 82 10.25 -4.31 -14.46
CA GLU A 82 9.61 -4.86 -15.68
C GLU A 82 8.13 -4.46 -15.82
N VAL A 83 7.78 -3.26 -15.34
CA VAL A 83 6.43 -2.71 -15.42
C VAL A 83 6.30 -1.88 -16.70
N ASP A 84 5.29 -2.18 -17.52
CA ASP A 84 4.97 -1.37 -18.70
C ASP A 84 4.26 -0.06 -18.28
N ARG A 85 5.05 0.98 -18.07
CA ARG A 85 4.57 2.33 -17.72
C ARG A 85 3.52 2.91 -18.69
N ALA A 86 3.47 2.45 -19.95
CA ALA A 86 2.50 2.97 -20.92
C ALA A 86 1.05 2.62 -20.52
N LYS A 87 0.87 1.59 -19.68
CA LYS A 87 -0.43 1.17 -19.15
C LYS A 87 -0.96 2.09 -18.05
N PHE A 88 -0.11 2.96 -17.49
CA PHE A 88 -0.46 3.83 -16.36
C PHE A 88 -0.65 5.28 -16.82
N THR A 89 -1.91 5.64 -17.12
CA THR A 89 -2.28 6.99 -17.60
C THR A 89 -2.70 7.91 -16.47
N ALA A 90 -3.17 7.38 -15.35
CA ALA A 90 -3.52 8.15 -14.17
C ALA A 90 -2.29 8.71 -13.46
N ARG A 91 -2.49 9.82 -12.73
CA ARG A 91 -1.43 10.55 -12.02
C ARG A 91 -1.79 10.70 -10.56
N SER A 92 -0.75 10.88 -9.75
CA SER A 92 -0.86 11.34 -8.36
C SER A 92 -1.62 12.66 -8.28
N SER A 93 -2.39 12.82 -7.21
CA SER A 93 -3.12 14.07 -6.92
C SER A 93 -2.19 15.18 -6.42
N TYR A 94 -1.02 14.79 -5.89
CA TYR A 94 -0.03 15.70 -5.29
C TYR A 94 1.12 16.04 -6.26
N ALA A 95 1.46 15.13 -7.18
CA ALA A 95 2.56 15.28 -8.12
C ALA A 95 2.18 14.79 -9.53
N PRO A 96 1.85 15.68 -10.49
CA PRO A 96 1.43 15.28 -11.84
C PRO A 96 2.45 14.46 -12.65
N SER A 97 3.72 14.44 -12.25
CA SER A 97 4.78 13.64 -12.85
C SER A 97 4.81 12.18 -12.35
N VAL A 98 4.08 11.87 -11.28
CA VAL A 98 4.05 10.57 -10.62
C VAL A 98 2.85 9.76 -11.11
N LEU A 99 3.08 8.46 -11.35
CA LEU A 99 2.09 7.55 -11.92
C LEU A 99 1.28 6.92 -10.80
N ARG A 100 -0.05 6.89 -10.94
CA ARG A 100 -0.87 6.05 -10.08
C ARG A 100 -0.82 4.61 -10.58
N LEU A 101 -0.27 3.72 -9.76
CA LEU A 101 -0.15 2.30 -10.05
C LEU A 101 -1.45 1.57 -9.75
N LEU A 102 -2.03 1.84 -8.58
CA LEU A 102 -3.21 1.14 -8.11
C LEU A 102 -4.16 2.13 -7.43
N ARG A 103 -5.46 1.91 -7.60
CA ARG A 103 -6.52 2.53 -6.80
C ARG A 103 -7.33 1.41 -6.18
N VAL A 104 -7.50 1.47 -4.87
CA VAL A 104 -8.36 0.54 -4.14
C VAL A 104 -9.35 1.36 -3.32
N GLU A 105 -10.58 0.86 -3.23
CA GLU A 105 -11.64 1.49 -2.46
C GLU A 105 -12.29 0.46 -1.54
N ALA A 106 -12.56 0.87 -0.30
CA ALA A 106 -13.31 0.05 0.65
C ALA A 106 -14.19 0.92 1.54
N ARG A 107 -15.26 0.33 2.06
CA ARG A 107 -16.02 0.95 3.14
C ARG A 107 -15.32 0.70 4.46
N VAL A 108 -15.12 1.76 5.24
CA VAL A 108 -14.49 1.71 6.56
C VAL A 108 -15.32 2.51 7.55
N ASP A 109 -15.19 2.20 8.84
CA ASP A 109 -15.73 3.06 9.89
C ASP A 109 -14.91 4.37 9.95
N PRO A 110 -15.53 5.55 9.70
CA PRO A 110 -14.83 6.83 9.77
C PRO A 110 -14.17 7.10 11.12
N ALA A 111 -14.77 6.64 12.22
CA ALA A 111 -14.22 6.85 13.56
C ALA A 111 -12.97 6.00 13.80
N ALA A 112 -12.94 4.78 13.26
CA ALA A 112 -11.75 3.94 13.29
C ALA A 112 -10.65 4.50 12.37
N TYR A 113 -11.00 4.91 11.15
CA TYR A 113 -10.05 5.53 10.22
C TYR A 113 -9.43 6.83 10.77
N ALA A 114 -10.19 7.63 11.52
CA ALA A 114 -9.66 8.85 12.14
C ALA A 114 -8.56 8.59 13.19
N ARG A 115 -8.45 7.36 13.69
CA ARG A 115 -7.37 6.92 14.60
C ARG A 115 -6.24 6.20 13.86
N ALA A 116 -6.34 6.07 12.54
CA ALA A 116 -5.35 5.34 11.77
C ALA A 116 -4.01 6.10 11.71
N SER A 117 -2.91 5.35 11.79
CA SER A 117 -1.56 5.87 11.50
C SER A 117 -1.51 6.47 10.08
N GLU A 118 -0.65 7.45 9.84
CA GLU A 118 -0.51 8.06 8.51
C GLU A 118 0.10 7.09 7.48
N GLU A 119 0.88 6.12 7.95
CA GLU A 119 1.61 5.13 7.13
C GLU A 119 0.71 4.00 6.64
N THR A 120 0.84 3.65 5.36
CA THR A 120 0.08 2.56 4.72
C THR A 120 0.94 1.33 4.61
N VAL A 121 0.41 0.20 5.05
CA VAL A 121 1.05 -1.09 4.85
C VAL A 121 0.56 -1.71 3.54
N LEU A 122 1.47 -2.15 2.69
CA LEU A 122 1.20 -2.91 1.48
C LEU A 122 1.70 -4.35 1.66
N LEU A 123 0.79 -5.31 1.52
CA LEU A 123 1.07 -6.75 1.61
C LEU A 123 0.91 -7.39 0.24
N THR A 124 1.85 -8.27 -0.12
CA THR A 124 1.78 -9.02 -1.37
C THR A 124 1.55 -10.49 -1.06
N VAL A 125 0.44 -11.04 -1.53
CA VAL A 125 0.06 -12.43 -1.27
C VAL A 125 -0.10 -13.26 -2.55
N PRO A 126 0.00 -14.60 -2.44
CA PRO A 126 -0.40 -15.48 -3.53
C PRO A 126 -1.86 -15.25 -3.94
N PRO A 127 -2.20 -15.41 -5.24
CA PRO A 127 -3.58 -15.31 -5.69
C PRO A 127 -4.51 -16.30 -4.96
N GLY A 128 -5.61 -15.78 -4.41
CA GLY A 128 -6.60 -16.58 -3.67
C GLY A 128 -6.33 -16.68 -2.16
N THR A 129 -5.24 -16.10 -1.65
CA THR A 129 -5.00 -15.94 -0.22
C THR A 129 -5.95 -14.87 0.36
N PRO A 130 -6.69 -15.16 1.44
CA PRO A 130 -7.49 -14.17 2.16
C PRO A 130 -6.64 -13.03 2.71
N ALA A 131 -7.16 -11.80 2.68
CA ALA A 131 -6.45 -10.62 3.16
C ALA A 131 -6.15 -10.70 4.66
N GLU A 132 -7.03 -11.31 5.45
CA GLU A 132 -6.88 -11.50 6.89
C GLU A 132 -5.74 -12.46 7.24
N ASP A 133 -5.50 -13.48 6.42
CA ASP A 133 -4.40 -14.43 6.60
C ASP A 133 -3.05 -13.71 6.38
N ALA A 134 -2.98 -12.80 5.40
CA ALA A 134 -1.81 -11.94 5.17
C ALA A 134 -1.48 -11.09 6.40
N VAL A 135 -2.51 -10.43 6.95
CA VAL A 135 -2.38 -9.60 8.16
C VAL A 135 -1.94 -10.44 9.36
N ALA A 136 -2.43 -11.68 9.48
CA ALA A 136 -2.04 -12.57 10.56
C ALA A 136 -0.54 -12.93 10.51
N LEU A 137 0.01 -13.18 9.32
CA LEU A 137 1.44 -13.48 9.12
C LEU A 137 2.34 -12.29 9.47
N VAL A 138 1.92 -11.08 9.11
CA VAL A 138 2.65 -9.86 9.49
C VAL A 138 2.60 -9.65 10.99
N ARG A 139 1.43 -9.83 11.61
CA ARG A 139 1.26 -9.69 13.06
C ARG A 139 2.08 -10.71 13.85
N SER A 140 2.28 -11.92 13.32
CA SER A 140 3.15 -12.93 13.94
C SER A 140 4.65 -12.71 13.67
N GLY A 141 4.99 -11.77 12.79
CA GLY A 141 6.37 -11.50 12.35
C GLY A 141 6.92 -12.53 11.37
N GLU A 142 6.07 -13.38 10.80
CA GLU A 142 6.44 -14.37 9.78
C GLU A 142 6.62 -13.75 8.40
N GLU A 143 5.97 -12.61 8.15
CA GLU A 143 6.08 -11.85 6.91
C GLU A 143 6.39 -10.37 7.18
N TRP A 144 7.18 -9.76 6.30
CA TRP A 144 7.57 -8.36 6.40
C TRP A 144 6.78 -7.50 5.43
N PRO A 145 6.03 -6.50 5.93
CA PRO A 145 5.24 -5.61 5.09
C PRO A 145 6.11 -4.60 4.34
N LEU A 146 5.57 -4.04 3.25
CA LEU A 146 6.08 -2.79 2.70
C LEU A 146 5.32 -1.61 3.32
N VAL A 147 6.01 -0.70 3.98
CA VAL A 147 5.49 0.53 4.56
C VAL A 147 5.64 1.68 3.56
N LEU A 148 4.53 2.36 3.29
CA LEU A 148 4.40 3.52 2.43
C LEU A 148 4.06 4.75 3.27
N THR A 149 4.88 5.78 3.17
CA THR A 149 4.62 7.08 3.82
C THR A 149 3.49 7.84 3.10
N PRO A 150 2.88 8.86 3.75
CA PRO A 150 2.01 9.82 3.05
C PRO A 150 2.79 10.65 2.01
N PRO A 151 2.14 11.41 1.12
CA PRO A 151 2.83 12.36 0.23
C PRO A 151 3.66 13.39 1.03
N GLY A 152 4.79 13.79 0.45
CA GLY A 152 5.66 14.81 1.03
C GLY A 152 5.04 16.20 0.88
N GLY A 153 5.13 17.01 1.92
CA GLY A 153 4.72 18.43 1.90
C GLY A 153 5.66 19.32 1.11
#